data_AF-A0A2C5VI86-F1
#
_entry.id   AF-A0A2C5VI86-F1
#
_cell.length_a   1.000
_cell.length_b   1.000
_cell.length_c   1.000
_cell.angle_alpha   90.00
_cell.angle_beta   90.00
_cell.angle_gamma   90.00
#
_symmetry.space_group_name_H-M   'P 1'
#
loop_
_entity.id
_entity.type
_entity.pdbx_description
1 polymer ?
#
loop_
_entity_poly.entity_id
_entity_poly.type
_entity_poly.pdbx_seq_one_letter_code
_entity_poly.pdbx_strand_id
1 'polypeptide(L)'
;MHKPDGIFGIFQVVKDFYDHGIDEHLWVFLLMIIIFSDIAIGVARAWAFHEFSSSKFRKGLVGHIAMFTFVAIFYPFAVFMNLGSVIDTFIFAMIAAYGSSILASLSVLGVEIPYIDKFVKRNIDKEKFFLKEEKENNDND
;
A
#
# COMPACT_ATOMS: atom_id res chain seq x y z
N MET A 1 -42.80 -9.86 2.71
CA MET A 1 -41.61 -10.73 2.50
C MET A 1 -40.49 -9.85 1.97
N HIS A 2 -39.41 -9.69 2.74
CA HIS A 2 -38.17 -9.11 2.21
C HIS A 2 -37.71 -9.99 1.04
N LYS A 3 -37.44 -9.39 -0.13
CA LYS A 3 -36.78 -10.12 -1.22
C LYS A 3 -35.41 -10.55 -0.72
N PRO A 4 -34.94 -11.77 -1.05
CA PRO A 4 -33.56 -12.13 -0.76
C PRO A 4 -32.66 -11.16 -1.52
N ASP A 5 -31.95 -10.32 -0.77
CA ASP A 5 -30.94 -9.41 -1.31
C ASP A 5 -29.77 -10.29 -1.77
N GLY A 6 -29.77 -10.66 -3.05
CA GLY A 6 -28.75 -11.52 -3.66
C GLY A 6 -27.38 -10.81 -3.71
N ILE A 7 -26.77 -10.73 -4.90
CA ILE A 7 -25.51 -9.97 -5.06
C ILE A 7 -25.66 -8.51 -4.61
N PHE A 8 -26.88 -7.95 -4.64
CA PHE A 8 -27.15 -6.60 -4.15
C PHE A 8 -26.99 -6.42 -2.64
N GLY A 9 -27.12 -7.49 -1.84
CA GLY A 9 -26.82 -7.44 -0.41
C GLY A 9 -25.36 -7.11 -0.14
N ILE A 10 -24.45 -7.54 -1.03
CA ILE A 10 -23.02 -7.22 -0.93
C ILE A 10 -22.81 -5.70 -1.06
N PHE A 11 -23.42 -5.09 -2.06
CA PHE A 11 -23.32 -3.65 -2.27
C PHE A 11 -23.95 -2.84 -1.14
N GLN A 12 -25.03 -3.32 -0.53
CA GLN A 12 -25.66 -2.66 0.61
C GLN A 12 -24.74 -2.65 1.83
N VAL A 13 -24.09 -3.77 2.17
CA VAL A 13 -23.15 -3.83 3.30
C VAL A 13 -21.99 -2.86 3.11
N VAL A 14 -21.38 -2.86 1.91
CA VAL A 14 -20.27 -1.95 1.61
C VAL A 14 -20.72 -0.49 1.66
N LYS A 15 -21.88 -0.18 1.07
CA LYS A 15 -22.43 1.17 1.05
C LYS A 15 -22.71 1.68 2.47
N ASP A 16 -23.42 0.89 3.27
CA ASP A 16 -23.79 1.28 4.63
C ASP A 16 -22.55 1.54 5.51
N PHE A 17 -21.52 0.71 5.36
CA PHE A 17 -20.23 0.95 6.01
C PHE A 17 -19.62 2.30 5.63
N TYR A 18 -19.61 2.67 4.35
CA TYR A 18 -19.05 3.95 3.92
C TYR A 18 -19.92 5.16 4.24
N ASP A 19 -21.24 4.99 4.31
CA ASP A 19 -22.17 6.06 4.64
C ASP A 19 -22.18 6.37 6.15
N HIS A 20 -22.02 5.35 7.01
CA HIS A 20 -22.21 5.50 8.47
C HIS A 20 -21.10 4.90 9.35
N GLY A 21 -20.36 3.89 8.88
CA GLY A 21 -19.38 3.16 9.68
C GLY A 21 -17.94 3.67 9.57
N ILE A 22 -17.56 4.29 8.46
CA ILE A 22 -16.16 4.64 8.16
C ILE A 22 -15.53 5.58 9.19
N ASP A 23 -16.33 6.45 9.82
CA ASP A 23 -15.87 7.41 10.82
C ASP A 23 -15.30 6.72 12.08
N GLU A 24 -15.85 5.56 12.45
CA GLU A 24 -15.34 4.73 13.55
C GLU A 24 -14.10 3.92 13.15
N HIS A 25 -13.86 3.77 11.85
CA HIS A 25 -12.80 2.97 11.25
C HIS A 25 -11.78 3.81 10.46
N LEU A 26 -11.43 4.99 11.00
CA LEU A 26 -10.55 5.97 10.34
C LEU A 26 -9.23 5.39 9.83
N TRP A 27 -8.67 4.38 10.49
CA TRP A 27 -7.44 3.72 10.06
C TRP A 27 -7.54 3.06 8.68
N VAL A 28 -8.73 2.61 8.27
CA VAL A 28 -8.96 2.06 6.93
C VAL A 28 -8.86 3.16 5.88
N PHE A 29 -9.46 4.32 6.16
CA PHE A 29 -9.34 5.49 5.30
C PHE A 29 -7.89 5.94 5.16
N LEU A 30 -7.15 5.98 6.27
CA LEU A 30 -5.71 6.28 6.25
C LEU A 30 -4.92 5.26 5.43
N LEU A 31 -5.21 3.96 5.56
CA LEU A 31 -4.56 2.93 4.75
C LEU A 31 -4.84 3.14 3.25
N MET A 32 -6.07 3.47 2.85
CA MET A 32 -6.39 3.77 1.45
C MET A 32 -5.54 4.93 0.90
N ILE A 33 -5.36 6.00 1.68
CA ILE A 33 -4.48 7.13 1.31
C ILE A 33 -3.02 6.69 1.22
N ILE A 34 -2.55 5.87 2.17
CA ILE A 34 -1.19 5.36 2.19
C ILE A 34 -0.91 4.49 0.95
N ILE A 35 -1.82 3.60 0.58
CA ILE A 35 -1.67 2.77 -0.64
C ILE A 35 -1.59 3.66 -1.89
N PHE A 36 -2.44 4.68 -1.98
CA PHE A 36 -2.39 5.64 -3.10
C PHE A 36 -1.06 6.40 -3.14
N SER A 37 -0.56 6.81 -1.98
CA SER A 37 0.72 7.49 -1.83
C SER A 37 1.89 6.59 -2.23
N ASP A 38 1.86 5.30 -1.88
CA ASP A 38 2.89 4.32 -2.26
C ASP A 38 2.93 4.13 -3.79
N ILE A 39 1.78 4.09 -4.46
CA ILE A 39 1.72 4.08 -5.94
C ILE A 39 2.37 5.36 -6.49
N ALA A 40 1.99 6.54 -5.99
CA ALA A 40 2.50 7.81 -6.49
C ALA A 40 4.02 7.93 -6.32
N ILE A 41 4.55 7.55 -5.15
CA ILE A 41 5.99 7.58 -4.85
C ILE A 41 6.72 6.50 -5.65
N GLY A 42 6.13 5.31 -5.80
CA GLY A 42 6.68 4.24 -6.64
C GLY A 42 6.84 4.68 -8.10
N VAL A 43 5.86 5.41 -8.63
CA VAL A 43 5.94 6.02 -9.97
C VAL A 43 7.01 7.10 -10.02
N ALA A 44 7.06 8.01 -9.04
CA ALA A 44 8.08 9.05 -8.97
C ALA A 44 9.50 8.47 -8.92
N ARG A 45 9.72 7.41 -8.15
CA ARG A 45 10.97 6.66 -8.11
C ARG A 45 11.31 6.07 -9.48
N ALA A 46 10.40 5.32 -10.09
CA ALA A 46 10.64 4.71 -11.40
C ALA A 46 10.97 5.74 -12.48
N TRP A 47 10.37 6.93 -12.40
CA TRP A 47 10.65 8.05 -13.27
C TRP A 47 12.04 8.67 -13.01
N ALA A 48 12.38 8.96 -11.75
CA ALA A 48 13.67 9.57 -11.38
C ALA A 48 14.88 8.72 -11.82
N PHE A 49 14.77 7.39 -11.74
CA PHE A 49 15.84 6.46 -12.15
C PHE A 49 15.76 6.03 -13.62
N HIS A 50 14.83 6.59 -14.42
CA HIS A 50 14.65 6.24 -15.84
C HIS A 50 14.41 4.73 -16.07
N GLU A 51 13.89 4.01 -15.08
CA GLU A 51 13.57 2.58 -15.18
C GLU A 51 12.11 2.34 -15.57
N PHE A 52 11.41 3.41 -15.93
CA PHE A 52 10.00 3.36 -16.26
C PHE A 52 9.78 2.50 -17.51
N SER A 53 9.10 1.37 -17.31
CA SER A 53 8.62 0.51 -18.39
C SER A 53 7.19 0.12 -18.11
N SER A 54 6.35 0.07 -19.15
CA SER A 54 4.92 -0.21 -19.01
C SER A 54 4.64 -1.57 -18.35
N SER A 55 5.51 -2.56 -18.57
CA SER A 55 5.37 -3.89 -17.97
C SER A 55 5.67 -3.87 -16.46
N LYS A 56 6.76 -3.20 -16.01
CA LYS A 56 7.07 -3.02 -14.60
C LYS A 56 6.01 -2.19 -13.89
N PHE A 57 5.61 -1.07 -14.50
CA PHE A 57 4.56 -0.20 -13.96
C PHE A 57 3.23 -0.95 -13.77
N ARG A 58 2.76 -1.66 -14.81
CA ARG A 58 1.51 -2.43 -14.72
C ARG A 58 1.57 -3.51 -13.65
N LYS A 59 2.69 -4.24 -13.54
CA LYS A 59 2.85 -5.27 -12.50
C LYS A 59 2.76 -4.67 -11.09
N GLY A 60 3.43 -3.54 -10.84
CA GLY A 60 3.34 -2.83 -9.56
C GLY A 60 1.92 -2.31 -9.29
N LEU A 61 1.32 -1.63 -10.27
CA LEU A 61 -0.01 -1.03 -10.15
C LEU A 61 -1.10 -2.07 -9.88
N VAL A 62 -1.07 -3.23 -10.57
CA VAL A 62 -2.09 -4.28 -10.40
C VAL A 62 -2.12 -4.80 -8.97
N GLY A 63 -0.95 -5.01 -8.34
CA GLY A 63 -0.88 -5.48 -6.96
C GLY A 63 -1.49 -4.47 -5.97
N HIS A 64 -1.15 -3.19 -6.13
CA HIS A 64 -1.66 -2.14 -5.25
C HIS A 64 -3.17 -1.88 -5.45
N ILE A 65 -3.66 -1.87 -6.69
CA ILE A 65 -5.09 -1.72 -6.98
C ILE A 65 -5.88 -2.93 -6.46
N ALA A 66 -5.35 -4.15 -6.61
CA ALA A 66 -5.99 -5.34 -6.07
C ALA A 66 -6.09 -5.27 -4.55
N MET A 67 -5.02 -4.85 -3.86
CA MET A 67 -5.02 -4.68 -2.42
C MET A 67 -5.97 -3.57 -1.96
N PHE A 68 -5.98 -2.43 -2.66
CA PHE A 68 -6.90 -1.33 -2.39
C PHE A 68 -8.36 -1.80 -2.50
N THR A 69 -8.70 -2.49 -3.60
CA THR A 69 -10.04 -3.00 -3.85
C THR A 69 -10.44 -4.05 -2.81
N PHE A 70 -9.50 -4.92 -2.43
CA PHE A 70 -9.69 -5.89 -1.37
C PHE A 70 -10.02 -5.19 -0.05
N VAL A 71 -9.21 -4.23 0.41
CA VAL A 71 -9.47 -3.50 1.66
C VAL A 71 -10.82 -2.78 1.59
N ALA A 72 -11.10 -2.08 0.49
CA ALA A 72 -12.30 -1.27 0.34
C ALA A 72 -13.61 -2.08 0.39
N ILE A 73 -13.60 -3.32 -0.08
CA ILE A 73 -14.78 -4.17 -0.12
C ILE A 73 -14.79 -5.13 1.08
N PHE A 74 -13.68 -5.80 1.34
CA PHE A 74 -13.60 -6.89 2.32
C PHE A 74 -13.65 -6.40 3.77
N TYR A 75 -13.06 -5.24 4.07
CA TYR A 75 -13.09 -4.70 5.44
C TYR A 75 -14.53 -4.46 5.93
N PRO A 76 -15.43 -3.78 5.16
CA PRO A 76 -16.85 -3.70 5.48
C PRO A 76 -17.50 -5.05 5.81
N PHE A 77 -17.19 -6.10 5.04
CA PHE A 77 -17.73 -7.44 5.31
C PHE A 77 -17.19 -8.05 6.59
N ALA A 78 -15.90 -7.88 6.87
CA ALA A 78 -15.30 -8.39 8.09
C ALA A 78 -15.95 -7.74 9.33
N VAL A 79 -16.20 -6.43 9.28
CA VAL A 79 -16.93 -5.72 10.34
C VAL A 79 -18.38 -6.23 10.44
N PHE A 80 -19.08 -6.38 9.33
CA PHE A 80 -20.45 -6.94 9.30
C PHE A 80 -20.54 -8.35 9.89
N MET A 81 -19.50 -9.17 9.72
CA MET A 81 -19.38 -10.51 10.32
C MET A 81 -18.88 -10.49 11.78
N ASN A 82 -18.78 -9.32 12.41
CA ASN A 82 -18.30 -9.14 13.78
C ASN A 82 -16.83 -9.59 13.99
N LEU A 83 -15.99 -9.45 12.96
CA LEU A 83 -14.55 -9.76 12.97
C LEU A 83 -13.67 -8.51 13.12
N GLY A 84 -14.23 -7.40 13.62
CA GLY A 84 -13.57 -6.09 13.70
C GLY A 84 -12.14 -6.14 14.24
N SER A 85 -11.93 -6.76 15.40
CA SER A 85 -10.61 -6.80 16.04
C SER A 85 -9.54 -7.56 15.24
N VAL A 86 -9.94 -8.62 14.52
CA VAL A 86 -9.02 -9.40 13.68
C VAL A 86 -8.64 -8.58 12.45
N ILE A 87 -9.62 -7.95 11.80
CA ILE A 87 -9.36 -7.16 10.61
C ILE A 87 -8.61 -5.86 10.91
N ASP A 88 -8.80 -5.25 12.08
CA ASP A 88 -8.04 -4.07 12.51
C ASP A 88 -6.55 -4.37 12.64
N THR A 89 -6.21 -5.52 13.21
CA THR A 89 -4.81 -5.97 13.31
C THR A 89 -4.17 -6.11 11.92
N PHE A 90 -4.94 -6.65 10.97
CA PHE A 90 -4.51 -6.70 9.57
C PHE A 90 -4.31 -5.30 8.98
N ILE A 91 -5.23 -4.35 9.21
CA ILE A 91 -5.08 -2.96 8.75
C ILE A 91 -3.80 -2.32 9.29
N PHE A 92 -3.50 -2.46 10.59
CA PHE A 92 -2.26 -1.93 11.16
C PHE A 92 -1.00 -2.57 10.56
N ALA A 93 -1.02 -3.89 10.33
CA ALA A 93 0.07 -4.57 9.65
C ALA A 93 0.26 -4.04 8.22
N MET A 94 -0.84 -3.79 7.51
CA MET A 94 -0.80 -3.22 6.15
C MET A 94 -0.30 -1.78 6.16
N ILE A 95 -0.70 -0.95 7.12
CA ILE A 95 -0.17 0.41 7.30
C ILE A 95 1.35 0.36 7.50
N ALA A 96 1.84 -0.55 8.35
CA ALA A 96 3.27 -0.71 8.57
C ALA A 96 3.99 -1.19 7.29
N ALA A 97 3.42 -2.14 6.56
CA ALA A 97 4.00 -2.68 5.32
C ALA A 97 4.08 -1.61 4.22
N TYR A 98 2.99 -0.90 3.96
CA TYR A 98 2.94 0.15 2.95
C TYR A 98 3.74 1.40 3.38
N GLY A 99 3.68 1.78 4.65
CA GLY A 99 4.55 2.81 5.21
C GLY A 99 6.03 2.47 5.00
N SER A 100 6.42 1.21 5.24
CA SER A 100 7.78 0.74 4.95
C SER A 100 8.14 0.81 3.46
N SER A 101 7.20 0.50 2.56
CA SER A 101 7.39 0.61 1.10
C SER A 101 7.64 2.06 0.67
N ILE A 102 6.86 3.00 1.22
CA ILE A 102 7.03 4.44 1.00
C ILE A 102 8.40 4.90 1.49
N LEU A 103 8.75 4.57 2.74
CA LEU A 103 10.02 4.96 3.34
C LEU A 103 11.21 4.45 2.51
N ALA A 104 11.14 3.21 2.02
CA ALA A 104 12.17 2.67 1.14
C ALA A 104 12.27 3.44 -0.18
N SER A 105 11.13 3.76 -0.79
CA SER A 105 11.09 4.52 -2.05
C SER A 105 11.60 5.96 -1.89
N LEU A 106 11.27 6.61 -0.76
CA LEU A 106 11.77 7.94 -0.40
C LEU A 106 13.28 7.94 -0.12
N SER A 107 13.78 6.96 0.62
CA SER A 107 15.20 6.83 0.92
C SER A 107 16.03 6.62 -0.36
N VAL A 108 15.52 5.84 -1.31
CA VAL A 108 16.14 5.70 -2.64
C VAL A 108 16.10 7.02 -3.43
N LEU A 109 15.04 7.81 -3.30
CA LEU A 109 14.95 9.16 -3.88
C LEU A 109 15.85 10.20 -3.18
N GLY A 110 16.59 9.83 -2.14
CA GLY A 110 17.48 10.73 -1.40
C GLY A 110 16.77 11.58 -0.34
N VAL A 111 15.53 11.25 0.02
CA VAL A 111 14.82 11.88 1.13
C VAL A 111 15.26 11.20 2.42
N GLU A 112 16.15 11.87 3.16
CA GLU A 112 16.60 11.40 4.47
C GLU A 112 15.56 11.75 5.54
N ILE A 113 14.93 10.73 6.13
CA ILE A 113 13.99 10.90 7.25
C ILE A 113 14.77 10.65 8.55
N PRO A 114 15.03 11.69 9.37
CA PRO A 114 15.77 11.52 10.61
C PRO A 114 15.06 10.53 11.55
N TYR A 115 15.84 9.82 12.37
CA TYR A 115 15.41 8.77 13.32
C TYR A 115 14.94 7.43 12.71
N ILE A 116 14.41 7.41 11.48
CA ILE A 116 13.90 6.18 10.83
C ILE A 116 14.96 5.54 9.93
N ASP A 117 15.88 6.33 9.39
CA ASP A 117 16.86 5.92 8.39
C ASP A 117 17.74 4.73 8.84
N LYS A 118 18.12 4.69 10.12
CA LYS A 118 18.91 3.59 10.70
C LYS A 118 18.12 2.28 10.90
N PHE A 119 16.80 2.36 11.10
CA PHE A 119 15.93 1.20 11.26
C PHE A 119 15.55 0.60 9.90
N VAL A 120 15.24 1.46 8.93
CA VAL A 120 14.91 1.07 7.55
C VAL A 120 16.12 0.44 6.85
N LYS A 121 17.29 1.09 6.87
CA LYS A 121 18.52 0.56 6.23
C LYS A 121 18.99 -0.78 6.80
N ARG A 122 18.61 -1.10 8.05
CA ARG A 122 19.04 -2.33 8.74
C ARG A 122 18.06 -3.50 8.59
N ASN A 123 16.77 -3.23 8.34
CA ASN A 123 15.72 -4.26 8.35
C ASN A 123 14.92 -4.39 7.04
N ILE A 124 15.02 -3.43 6.11
CA ILE A 124 14.39 -3.54 4.78
C ILE A 124 15.39 -4.14 3.80
N ASP A 125 14.89 -5.05 2.97
CA ASP A 125 15.63 -5.83 1.99
C ASP A 125 16.56 -4.96 1.14
N LYS A 126 17.86 -5.26 1.23
CA LYS A 126 18.92 -4.50 0.60
C LYS A 126 18.84 -4.58 -0.93
N GLU A 127 18.24 -5.64 -1.50
CA GLU A 127 18.00 -5.72 -2.95
C GLU A 127 17.07 -4.61 -3.45
N LYS A 128 16.12 -4.15 -2.62
CA LYS A 128 15.24 -3.02 -2.98
C LYS A 128 16.00 -1.67 -3.00
N PHE A 129 17.19 -1.62 -2.38
CA PHE A 129 18.08 -0.45 -2.27
C PHE A 129 19.29 -0.47 -3.20
N PHE A 130 19.79 -1.64 -3.62
CA PHE A 130 20.92 -1.75 -4.52
C PHE A 130 20.49 -1.60 -5.99
N LEU A 131 20.33 -0.35 -6.42
CA LEU A 131 20.48 0.05 -7.81
C LEU A 131 21.56 1.14 -7.98
N LYS A 132 22.50 1.24 -7.02
CA LYS A 132 23.48 2.34 -7.03
C LYS A 132 24.93 2.00 -6.64
N GLU A 133 25.37 0.74 -6.71
CA GLU A 133 26.80 0.42 -6.53
C GLU A 133 27.47 -0.34 -7.69
N GLU A 134 26.75 -0.86 -8.69
CA GLU A 134 27.38 -1.64 -9.79
C GLU A 134 27.70 -0.84 -11.08
N LYS A 135 27.71 0.49 -11.05
CA LYS A 135 28.12 1.30 -12.22
C LYS A 135 29.16 2.37 -11.91
N GLU A 136 30.09 2.07 -11.01
CA GLU A 136 31.27 2.91 -10.80
C GLU A 136 32.49 2.01 -10.49
N ASN A 137 32.92 1.24 -11.49
CA ASN A 137 34.30 0.75 -11.69
C ASN A 137 34.29 -0.33 -12.78
N ASN A 138 34.42 0.09 -14.04
CA ASN A 138 35.07 -0.67 -15.12
C ASN A 138 35.13 0.22 -16.37
N ASP A 139 35.89 1.30 -16.27
CA ASP A 139 36.48 1.99 -17.43
C ASP A 139 37.94 2.33 -17.04
N ASN A 140 38.74 1.29 -16.92
CA ASN A 140 40.20 1.33 -17.05
C ASN A 140 40.56 0.11 -17.90
N ASP A 141 40.48 0.29 -19.22
CA ASP A 141 41.39 -0.28 -20.23
C ASP A 141 41.09 0.36 -21.60
#